data_AF-A0A285VW33-F1
#
_entry.id   AF-A0A285VW33-F1
#
_cell.length_a   1.000
_cell.length_b   1.000
_cell.length_c   1.000
_cell.angle_alpha   90.00
_cell.angle_beta   90.00
_cell.angle_gamma   90.00
#
_symmetry.space_group_name_H-M   'P 1'
#
loop_
_entity.id
_entity.type
_entity.pdbx_description
1 polymer ?
#
loop_
_entity_poly.entity_id
_entity_poly.type
_entity_poly.pdbx_seq_one_letter_code
_entity_poly.pdbx_strand_id
1 'polypeptide(L)'
;MIAEVAAQKGCSPAQLSLAWLLSKGPDIVPIPGTKQLRYIEENVAAADIGLSVEEQRQLETATASLPVVGERYTLEGTKGVNV
;
A
#
# COMPACT_ATOMS: atom_id res chain seq x y z
N MET A 1 3.99 -12.06 7.42
CA MET A 1 3.11 -12.04 6.23
C MET A 1 3.58 -11.05 5.15
N ILE A 2 3.31 -9.73 5.19
CA ILE A 2 3.72 -8.81 4.08
C ILE A 2 5.23 -8.88 3.81
N ALA A 3 6.06 -8.89 4.86
CA ALA A 3 7.50 -9.03 4.71
C ALA A 3 7.93 -10.39 4.10
N GLU A 4 7.18 -11.47 4.35
CA GLU A 4 7.48 -12.79 3.78
C GLU A 4 7.16 -12.83 2.28
N VAL A 5 5.98 -12.32 1.89
CA VAL A 5 5.59 -12.22 0.47
C VAL A 5 6.57 -11.31 -0.28
N ALA A 6 6.97 -10.20 0.33
CA ALA A 6 7.94 -9.27 -0.25
C ALA A 6 9.31 -9.96 -0.46
N ALA A 7 9.77 -10.71 0.54
CA ALA A 7 11.00 -11.49 0.44
C ALA A 7 10.93 -12.56 -0.67
N GLN A 8 9.80 -13.27 -0.80
CA GLN A 8 9.60 -14.27 -1.87
C GLN A 8 9.65 -13.65 -3.26
N LYS A 9 9.17 -12.41 -3.43
CA LYS A 9 9.25 -11.68 -4.70
C LYS A 9 10.55 -10.90 -4.88
N GLY A 10 11.45 -10.90 -3.89
CA GLY A 10 12.70 -10.14 -3.94
C GLY A 10 12.50 -8.62 -3.95
N CYS A 11 11.43 -8.13 -3.33
CA CYS A 11 11.10 -6.70 -3.24
C CYS A 11 10.99 -6.26 -1.78
N SER A 12 10.93 -4.95 -1.56
CA SER A 12 10.68 -4.42 -0.22
C SER A 12 9.18 -4.52 0.16
N PRO A 13 8.85 -4.50 1.46
CA PRO A 13 7.45 -4.38 1.90
C PRO A 13 6.74 -3.13 1.36
N ALA A 14 7.45 -2.02 1.19
CA ALA A 14 6.89 -0.78 0.65
C ALA A 14 6.55 -0.93 -0.84
N GLN A 15 7.45 -1.56 -1.60
CA GLN A 15 7.21 -1.87 -3.01
C GLN A 15 6.03 -2.83 -3.18
N LEU A 16 5.97 -3.89 -2.38
CA LEU A 16 4.85 -4.83 -2.42
C LEU A 16 3.51 -4.13 -2.11
N SER A 17 3.50 -3.19 -1.16
CA SER A 17 2.31 -2.43 -0.80
C SER A 17 1.83 -1.52 -1.95
N LEU A 18 2.77 -0.84 -2.63
CA LEU A 18 2.45 0.00 -3.79
C LEU A 18 1.98 -0.83 -4.99
N ALA A 19 2.65 -1.97 -5.26
CA ALA A 19 2.26 -2.90 -6.32
C ALA A 19 0.85 -3.46 -6.10
N TRP A 20 0.52 -3.81 -4.85
CA TRP A 20 -0.82 -4.24 -4.48
C TRP A 20 -1.87 -3.14 -4.71
N LEU A 21 -1.57 -1.90 -4.33
CA LEU A 21 -2.49 -0.78 -4.53
C LEU A 21 -2.71 -0.50 -6.03
N LEU A 22 -1.65 -0.50 -6.83
CA LEU A 22 -1.72 -0.34 -8.29
C LEU A 22 -2.50 -1.47 -8.97
N SER A 23 -2.46 -2.69 -8.42
CA SER A 23 -3.19 -3.84 -8.98
C SER A 23 -4.72 -3.75 -8.88
N LYS A 24 -5.25 -2.82 -8.07
CA LYS A 24 -6.70 -2.70 -7.80
C LYS A 24 -7.50 -2.11 -8.96
N GLY A 25 -6.86 -1.39 -9.86
CA GLY A 25 -7.54 -0.79 -10.99
C GLY A 25 -6.66 0.24 -11.71
N PRO A 26 -6.91 0.45 -13.01
CA PRO A 26 -6.16 1.43 -13.81
C PRO A 26 -6.43 2.88 -13.40
N ASP A 27 -7.48 3.12 -12.61
CA ASP A 27 -7.89 4.40 -12.06
C ASP A 27 -7.25 4.71 -10.69
N ILE A 28 -6.45 3.79 -10.14
CA ILE A 28 -5.75 3.99 -8.87
C ILE A 28 -4.36 4.59 -9.13
N VAL A 29 -4.16 5.82 -8.64
CA VAL A 29 -2.88 6.54 -8.74
C VAL A 29 -2.33 6.84 -7.34
N PRO A 30 -1.40 6.03 -6.82
CA PRO A 30 -0.80 6.30 -5.52
C PRO A 30 0.15 7.50 -5.60
N ILE A 31 0.17 8.33 -4.54
CA ILE A 31 1.02 9.52 -4.42
C ILE A 31 2.00 9.39 -3.23
N PRO A 32 2.89 8.38 -3.23
CA PRO A 32 3.78 8.16 -2.10
C PRO A 32 4.79 9.30 -1.98
N GLY A 33 4.77 10.01 -0.85
CA GLY A 33 5.72 11.06 -0.54
C GLY A 33 6.95 10.52 0.19
N THR A 34 8.13 10.99 -0.20
CA THR A 34 9.39 10.71 0.52
C THR A 34 10.39 11.85 0.32
N LYS A 35 11.34 11.99 1.24
CA LYS A 35 12.41 12.99 1.18
C LYS A 35 13.76 12.41 0.74
N GLN A 36 13.85 11.10 0.54
CA GLN A 36 15.13 10.42 0.29
C GLN A 36 15.10 9.78 -1.09
N LEU A 37 16.14 10.05 -1.89
CA LEU A 37 16.21 9.62 -3.29
C LEU A 37 16.03 8.10 -3.44
N ARG A 38 16.68 7.30 -2.59
CA ARG A 38 16.56 5.83 -2.62
C ARG A 38 15.11 5.34 -2.54
N TYR A 39 14.25 6.06 -1.81
CA TYR A 39 12.84 5.68 -1.68
C TYR A 39 12.00 6.15 -2.87
N ILE A 40 12.43 7.19 -3.58
CA ILE A 40 11.81 7.56 -4.86
C ILE A 40 12.05 6.43 -5.86
N GLU A 41 13.30 5.98 -5.98
CA GLU A 41 13.68 4.87 -6.87
C GLU A 41 12.92 3.58 -6.51
N GLU A 42 12.85 3.26 -5.23
CA GLU A 42 12.10 2.13 -4.71
C GLU A 42 10.60 2.22 -5.03
N ASN A 43 9.97 3.38 -4.82
CA ASN A 43 8.56 3.61 -5.10
C ASN A 43 8.23 3.48 -6.60
N VAL A 44 9.12 3.98 -7.47
CA VAL A 44 8.94 3.88 -8.93
C VAL A 44 9.04 2.42 -9.38
N ALA A 45 10.03 1.68 -8.89
CA ALA A 45 10.23 0.26 -9.22
C ALA A 45 9.07 -0.64 -8.77
N ALA A 46 8.19 -0.18 -7.87
CA ALA A 46 7.01 -0.92 -7.47
C ALA A 46 6.00 -1.14 -8.62
N ALA A 47 5.98 -0.25 -9.62
CA ALA A 47 5.07 -0.36 -10.76
C ALA A 47 5.39 -1.57 -11.66
N ASP A 48 6.62 -2.06 -11.62
CA ASP A 48 7.07 -3.22 -12.41
C ASP A 48 6.77 -4.57 -11.72
N ILE A 49 6.27 -4.54 -10.48
CA ILE A 49 5.98 -5.75 -9.71
C ILE A 49 4.58 -6.26 -10.06
N GLY A 50 4.52 -7.32 -10.85
CA GLY A 50 3.29 -8.05 -11.12
C GLY A 50 2.84 -8.93 -9.94
N LEU A 51 1.55 -8.84 -9.58
CA LEU A 51 0.91 -9.72 -8.60
C LEU A 51 -0.09 -10.64 -9.28
N SER A 52 0.02 -11.94 -9.03
CA SER A 52 -1.00 -12.92 -9.40
C SER A 52 -2.28 -12.72 -8.60
N VAL A 53 -3.40 -13.25 -9.12
CA VAL A 53 -4.71 -13.18 -8.44
C VAL A 53 -4.64 -13.81 -7.05
N GLU A 54 -3.87 -14.89 -6.88
CA GLU A 54 -3.71 -15.56 -5.59
C GLU A 54 -2.94 -14.69 -4.59
N GLU A 55 -1.84 -14.07 -5.02
CA GLU A 55 -1.08 -13.13 -4.17
C GLU A 55 -1.93 -11.92 -3.77
N GLN A 56 -2.72 -11.37 -4.70
CA GLN A 56 -3.65 -10.28 -4.40
C GLN A 56 -4.67 -10.69 -3.33
N ARG A 57 -5.29 -11.87 -3.48
CA ARG A 57 -6.25 -12.42 -2.51
C ARG A 57 -5.59 -12.69 -1.15
N GLN A 58 -4.36 -13.20 -1.14
CA GLN A 58 -3.61 -13.46 0.08
C GLN A 58 -3.36 -12.15 0.85
N LEU A 59 -2.94 -11.09 0.14
CA LEU A 59 -2.71 -9.76 0.71
C LEU A 59 -4.01 -9.10 1.21
N GLU A 60 -5.11 -9.23 0.46
CA GLU A 60 -6.44 -8.77 0.89
C GLU A 60 -6.91 -9.47 2.17
N THR A 61 -6.78 -10.80 2.22
CA THR A 61 -7.20 -11.59 3.38
C THR A 61 -6.40 -11.21 4.63
N ALA A 62 -5.09 -11.05 4.47
CA ALA A 62 -4.23 -10.63 5.57
C ALA A 62 -4.53 -9.21 6.04
N THR A 63 -4.74 -8.27 5.12
CA THR A 63 -5.04 -6.86 5.48
C THR A 63 -6.42 -6.69 6.10
N ALA A 64 -7.43 -7.46 5.67
CA ALA A 64 -8.77 -7.45 6.25
C ALA A 64 -8.81 -7.90 7.72
N SER A 65 -7.82 -8.72 8.14
CA SER A 65 -7.70 -9.19 9.52
C SER A 65 -7.03 -8.18 10.47
N LEU A 66 -6.47 -7.08 9.95
CA LEU A 66 -5.76 -6.10 10.76
C LEU A 66 -6.75 -5.17 11.45
N PRO A 67 -6.66 -5.00 12.79
CA PRO A 67 -7.46 -4.02 13.49
C PRO A 67 -7.03 -2.61 13.06
N VAL A 68 -7.99 -1.79 12.65
CA VAL A 68 -7.75 -0.36 12.40
C VAL A 68 -7.54 0.32 13.76
N VAL A 69 -6.35 0.85 13.99
CA VAL A 69 -6.00 1.52 15.25
C VAL A 69 -5.96 3.04 15.04
N GLY A 70 -6.69 3.76 15.90
CA GLY A 70 -6.79 5.22 15.87
C GLY A 70 -7.87 5.74 14.92
N GLU A 71 -8.17 7.04 15.06
CA GLU A 71 -9.09 7.74 14.17
C GLU A 71 -8.35 8.29 12.95
N ARG A 72 -8.96 8.20 11.76
CA ARG A 72 -8.36 8.78 10.52
C ARG A 72 -8.22 10.31 10.62
N TYR A 73 -9.15 10.94 11.33
CA TYR A 73 -9.19 12.36 11.62
C TYR A 73 -9.58 12.54 13.08
N THR A 74 -9.02 13.53 13.75
CA THR A 74 -9.52 13.94 15.06
C THR A 74 -10.90 14.59 14.93
N LEU A 75 -11.65 14.67 16.04
CA LEU A 75 -12.87 15.47 16.11
C LEU A 75 -12.67 16.91 15.65
N GLU A 76 -11.49 17.51 15.92
CA GLU A 76 -11.16 18.85 15.42
C GLU A 76 -10.91 18.88 13.90
N GLY A 77 -10.25 17.87 13.35
CA GLY A 77 -9.99 17.75 11.91
C GLY A 77 -11.25 17.49 11.06
N THR A 78 -12.36 17.07 11.69
CA THR A 78 -13.66 16.84 11.02
C THR A 78 -14.67 17.98 11.17
N LYS A 79 -14.32 19.07 11.89
CA LYS A 79 -15.23 20.23 12.14
C LYS A 79 -15.84 20.85 10.87
N GLY A 80 -15.22 20.68 9.70
CA GLY A 80 -15.71 21.22 8.41
C GLY A 80 -16.47 20.24 7.51
N VAL A 81 -16.69 18.99 7.92
CA VAL A 81 -17.28 17.93 7.06
C VAL A 81 -18.79 17.77 7.29
N ASN A 82 -19.31 18.23 8.42
CA ASN A 82 -20.74 18.17 8.78
C ASN A 82 -21.38 19.57 8.78
N VAL A 83 -21.34 20.27 7.65
CA VAL A 83 -22.19 21.46 7.40
C VAL A 83 -23.45 21.08 6.64
#